data_AF-A0A0B5HLQ3-F1
#
_entry.id   AF-A0A0B5HLQ3-F1
#
_cell.length_a   1.000
_cell.length_b   1.000
_cell.length_c   1.000
_cell.angle_alpha   90.00
_cell.angle_beta   90.00
_cell.angle_gamma   90.00
#
_symmetry.space_group_name_H-M   'P 1'
#
loop_
_entity.id
_entity.type
_entity.pdbx_description
1 polymer ?
#
loop_
_entity_poly.entity_id
_entity_poly.type
_entity_poly.pdbx_seq_one_letter_code
_entity_poly.pdbx_strand_id
1 'polypeptide(L)'
;DLQELMILPVGAGSFREALRWGAEVFHMLKKLIHGQGMSTAVGDEGGFAPNVASHEAAIQLILKAITEAGYEPGTQIALGLDCASSEFYRDGKYTLAGEGGISLSSQEFTNLLATWCDKYPIISIEDGMAENDWDGWKLLTDQLGKKVQLVGDDLFVTNTKILREGIQKGVANSILIKINQIG
;
A
#
# COMPACT_ATOMS: atom_id res chain seq x y z
N ASP A 1 -3.56 -3.20 10.18
CA ASP A 1 -2.15 -2.92 10.48
C ASP A 1 -1.54 -2.11 9.36
N LEU A 2 -1.73 -2.50 8.09
CA LEU A 2 -1.54 -1.59 6.96
C LEU A 2 -2.46 -0.38 7.06
N GLN A 3 -1.96 0.79 6.67
CA GLN A 3 -2.68 2.06 6.75
C GLN A 3 -3.64 2.24 5.57
N GLU A 4 -3.13 2.11 4.35
CA GLU A 4 -3.92 2.38 3.13
C GLU A 4 -3.86 1.24 2.10
N LEU A 5 -5.01 1.01 1.46
CA LEU A 5 -5.10 0.24 0.22
C LEU A 5 -5.71 1.14 -0.86
N MET A 6 -4.91 1.43 -1.87
CA MET A 6 -5.23 2.38 -2.93
C MET A 6 -5.55 1.66 -4.24
N ILE A 7 -6.41 2.29 -5.05
CA ILE A 7 -6.58 1.95 -6.47
C ILE A 7 -5.86 2.96 -7.34
N LEU A 8 -5.26 2.48 -8.43
CA LEU A 8 -4.47 3.27 -9.37
C LEU A 8 -5.04 3.08 -10.78
N PRO A 9 -5.87 4.01 -11.30
CA PRO A 9 -6.47 3.95 -12.64
C PRO A 9 -5.47 4.16 -13.80
N VAL A 10 -4.48 3.29 -13.91
CA VAL A 10 -3.34 3.41 -14.84
C VAL A 10 -3.73 3.31 -16.32
N GLY A 11 -4.85 2.67 -16.65
CA GLY A 11 -5.33 2.52 -18.02
C GLY A 11 -6.21 3.67 -18.52
N ALA A 12 -6.50 4.66 -17.68
CA ALA A 12 -7.37 5.77 -18.06
C ALA A 12 -6.67 6.73 -19.02
N GLY A 13 -7.33 7.12 -20.11
CA GLY A 13 -6.76 8.00 -21.14
C GLY A 13 -6.59 9.47 -20.72
N SER A 14 -7.09 9.86 -19.54
CA SER A 14 -6.91 11.20 -18.98
C SER A 14 -7.16 11.22 -17.48
N PHE A 15 -6.71 12.27 -16.80
CA PHE A 15 -7.00 12.48 -15.37
C PHE A 15 -8.51 12.51 -15.07
N ARG A 16 -9.32 13.12 -15.95
CA ARG A 16 -10.78 13.17 -15.81
C ARG A 16 -11.38 11.77 -15.78
N GLU A 17 -10.90 10.89 -16.66
CA GLU A 17 -11.35 9.50 -16.72
C GLU A 17 -10.86 8.70 -15.51
N ALA A 18 -9.61 8.88 -15.09
CA ALA A 18 -9.07 8.25 -13.89
C ALA A 18 -9.91 8.57 -12.64
N LEU A 19 -10.26 9.86 -12.47
CA LEU A 19 -11.11 10.31 -11.37
C LEU A 19 -12.51 9.70 -11.43
N ARG A 20 -13.11 9.63 -12.63
CA ARG A 20 -14.41 8.99 -12.83
C ARG A 20 -14.37 7.50 -12.47
N TRP A 21 -13.35 6.77 -12.93
CA TRP A 21 -13.17 5.34 -12.62
C TRP A 21 -13.03 5.14 -11.10
N GLY A 22 -12.21 5.97 -10.45
CA GLY A 22 -12.05 5.94 -9.00
C GLY A 22 -13.37 6.13 -8.25
N ALA A 23 -14.20 7.09 -8.65
CA ALA A 23 -15.51 7.33 -8.05
C ALA A 23 -16.48 6.16 -8.25
N GLU A 24 -16.49 5.56 -9.43
CA GLU A 24 -17.34 4.39 -9.73
C GLU A 24 -16.94 3.18 -8.90
N VAL A 25 -15.63 2.87 -8.79
CA VAL A 25 -15.12 1.79 -7.94
C VAL A 25 -15.42 2.07 -6.47
N PHE A 26 -15.24 3.30 -5.99
CA PHE A 26 -15.59 3.69 -4.62
C PHE A 26 -17.07 3.43 -4.29
N HIS A 27 -17.98 3.84 -5.18
CA HIS A 27 -19.41 3.59 -4.99
C HIS A 27 -19.79 2.11 -5.10
N MET A 28 -19.09 1.33 -5.92
CA MET A 28 -19.27 -0.11 -5.98
C MET A 28 -18.80 -0.80 -4.69
N LEU A 29 -17.60 -0.43 -4.20
CA LEU A 29 -17.06 -0.92 -2.94
C LEU A 29 -18.01 -0.63 -1.78
N LYS A 30 -18.61 0.57 -1.73
CA LYS A 30 -19.65 0.91 -0.75
C LYS A 30 -20.81 -0.07 -0.76
N LYS A 31 -21.33 -0.43 -1.94
CA LYS A 31 -22.44 -1.39 -2.09
C LYS A 31 -22.03 -2.78 -1.60
N LEU A 32 -20.82 -3.23 -1.94
CA LEU A 32 -20.31 -4.54 -1.53
C LEU A 32 -20.11 -4.65 -0.02
N ILE A 33 -19.57 -3.61 0.62
CA ILE A 33 -19.40 -3.52 2.07
C ILE A 33 -20.77 -3.52 2.75
N HIS A 34 -21.69 -2.67 2.29
CA HIS A 34 -23.04 -2.59 2.85
C HIS A 34 -23.82 -3.91 2.69
N GLY A 35 -23.70 -4.58 1.53
CA GLY A 35 -24.34 -5.86 1.26
C GLY A 35 -23.84 -7.00 2.16
N GLN A 36 -22.65 -6.87 2.74
CA GLN A 36 -22.11 -7.79 3.75
C GLN A 36 -22.46 -7.38 5.20
N GLY A 37 -23.30 -6.35 5.37
CA GLY A 37 -23.69 -5.85 6.69
C GLY A 37 -22.60 -5.09 7.44
N MET A 38 -21.51 -4.71 6.76
CA MET A 38 -20.40 -3.96 7.34
C MET A 38 -20.64 -2.44 7.26
N SER A 39 -19.96 -1.69 8.14
CA SER A 39 -20.03 -0.23 8.17
C SER A 39 -19.46 0.40 6.89
N THR A 40 -20.14 1.42 6.38
CA THR A 40 -19.66 2.27 5.26
C THR A 40 -19.33 3.69 5.72
N ALA A 41 -19.08 3.87 7.02
CA ALA A 41 -18.47 5.08 7.54
C ALA A 41 -17.06 5.26 6.93
N VAL A 42 -16.65 6.51 6.79
CA VAL A 42 -15.35 6.86 6.22
C VAL A 42 -14.38 7.29 7.32
N GLY A 43 -13.10 6.99 7.13
CA GLY A 43 -12.01 7.51 7.96
C GLY A 43 -11.57 8.90 7.52
N ASP A 44 -10.42 9.34 8.03
CA ASP A 44 -9.90 10.69 7.85
C ASP A 44 -9.63 11.04 6.37
N GLU A 45 -9.29 10.04 5.56
CA GLU A 45 -8.98 10.19 4.13
C GLU A 45 -10.17 9.91 3.20
N GLY A 46 -11.36 9.70 3.77
CA GLY A 46 -12.57 9.42 3.00
C GLY A 46 -12.69 7.96 2.51
N GLY A 47 -11.69 7.11 2.77
CA GLY A 47 -11.75 5.66 2.56
C GLY A 47 -12.66 4.95 3.57
N PHE A 48 -13.14 3.75 3.24
CA PHE A 48 -13.94 2.92 4.16
C PHE A 48 -13.03 2.13 5.11
N ALA A 49 -13.49 1.93 6.35
CA ALA A 49 -12.83 1.07 7.34
C ALA A 49 -13.69 -0.15 7.74
N PRO A 50 -13.97 -1.09 6.81
CA PRO A 50 -14.75 -2.28 7.11
C PRO A 50 -13.97 -3.25 8.00
N ASN A 51 -14.68 -4.00 8.85
CA ASN A 51 -14.09 -5.05 9.68
C ASN A 51 -13.88 -6.35 8.88
N VAL A 52 -12.80 -6.40 8.12
CA VAL A 52 -12.41 -7.55 7.29
C VAL A 52 -11.56 -8.56 8.07
N ALA A 53 -11.56 -9.82 7.62
CA ALA A 53 -10.88 -10.90 8.33
C ALA A 53 -9.34 -10.89 8.22
N SER A 54 -8.79 -10.27 7.18
CA SER A 54 -7.35 -10.16 6.91
C SER A 54 -7.06 -9.05 5.89
N HIS A 55 -5.79 -8.68 5.71
CA HIS A 55 -5.38 -7.75 4.66
C HIS A 55 -5.63 -8.34 3.26
N GLU A 56 -5.43 -9.65 3.09
CA GLU A 56 -5.76 -10.35 1.82
C GLU A 56 -7.26 -10.26 1.50
N ALA A 57 -8.13 -10.33 2.52
CA ALA A 57 -9.57 -10.13 2.34
C ALA A 57 -9.92 -8.69 1.92
N ALA A 58 -9.20 -7.68 2.43
CA ALA A 58 -9.34 -6.29 1.98
C ALA A 58 -8.97 -6.14 0.50
N ILE A 59 -7.83 -6.70 0.09
CA ILE A 59 -7.37 -6.70 -1.31
C ILE A 59 -8.41 -7.36 -2.21
N GLN A 60 -8.91 -8.54 -1.85
CA GLN A 60 -9.93 -9.26 -2.61
C GLN A 60 -11.22 -8.45 -2.78
N LEU A 61 -11.64 -7.75 -1.72
CA LEU A 61 -12.84 -6.93 -1.76
C LEU A 61 -12.68 -5.74 -2.72
N ILE A 62 -11.51 -5.11 -2.77
CA ILE A 62 -11.20 -4.03 -3.71
C ILE A 62 -11.16 -4.56 -5.15
N LEU A 63 -10.49 -5.69 -5.40
CA LEU A 63 -10.45 -6.32 -6.74
C LEU A 63 -11.85 -6.68 -7.25
N LYS A 64 -12.72 -7.16 -6.35
CA LYS A 64 -14.13 -7.41 -6.67
C LYS A 64 -14.86 -6.11 -7.02
N ALA A 65 -14.65 -5.02 -6.27
CA ALA A 65 -15.24 -3.72 -6.57
C ALA A 65 -14.80 -3.17 -7.94
N ILE A 66 -13.51 -3.32 -8.28
CA ILE A 66 -12.97 -2.95 -9.60
C ILE A 66 -13.71 -3.72 -10.71
N THR A 67 -13.83 -5.04 -10.54
CA THR A 67 -14.48 -5.92 -11.53
C THR A 67 -15.96 -5.59 -11.69
N GLU A 68 -16.69 -5.41 -10.58
CA GLU A 68 -18.13 -5.09 -10.62
C GLU A 68 -18.42 -3.67 -11.12
N ALA A 69 -17.45 -2.75 -11.01
CA ALA A 69 -17.53 -1.44 -11.64
C ALA A 69 -17.28 -1.48 -13.16
N GLY A 70 -16.91 -2.64 -13.72
CA GLY A 70 -16.71 -2.84 -15.15
C GLY A 70 -15.27 -2.60 -15.62
N TYR A 71 -14.29 -2.63 -14.71
CA TYR A 71 -12.87 -2.45 -15.01
C TYR A 71 -12.07 -3.74 -14.81
N GLU A 72 -10.98 -3.89 -15.55
CA GLU A 72 -10.04 -5.00 -15.46
C GLU A 72 -8.92 -4.70 -14.44
N PRO A 73 -8.78 -5.50 -13.36
CA PRO A 73 -7.67 -5.36 -12.44
C PRO A 73 -6.31 -5.57 -13.13
N GLY A 74 -5.33 -4.74 -12.79
CA GLY A 74 -3.99 -4.75 -13.36
C GLY A 74 -3.85 -3.86 -14.57
N THR A 75 -4.48 -4.21 -15.70
CA THR A 75 -4.30 -3.47 -16.96
C THR A 75 -5.01 -2.12 -16.97
N GLN A 76 -6.20 -2.03 -16.35
CA GLN A 76 -6.94 -0.77 -16.23
C GLN A 76 -6.77 -0.12 -14.87
N ILE A 77 -6.90 -0.90 -13.80
CA ILE A 77 -6.76 -0.42 -12.42
C ILE A 77 -5.83 -1.34 -11.64
N ALA A 78 -4.66 -0.82 -11.26
CA ALA A 78 -3.71 -1.50 -10.38
C ALA A 78 -3.95 -1.12 -8.91
N LEU A 79 -3.17 -1.72 -8.00
CA LEU A 79 -3.23 -1.43 -6.57
C LEU A 79 -1.93 -0.77 -6.08
N GLY A 80 -2.08 0.08 -5.08
CA GLY A 80 -1.00 0.61 -4.26
C GLY A 80 -1.26 0.31 -2.79
N LEU A 81 -0.21 0.17 -2.00
CA LEU A 81 -0.30 0.02 -0.55
C LEU A 81 0.49 1.15 0.11
N ASP A 82 -0.04 1.72 1.19
CA ASP A 82 0.77 2.35 2.23
C ASP A 82 0.72 1.46 3.47
N CYS A 83 1.88 0.92 3.81
CA CYS A 83 2.00 0.03 4.95
C CYS A 83 2.16 0.81 6.26
N ALA A 84 2.75 2.01 6.25
CA ALA A 84 3.14 2.74 7.47
C ALA A 84 3.82 1.83 8.52
N SER A 85 4.78 1.00 8.09
CA SER A 85 5.20 -0.17 8.87
C SER A 85 5.87 0.16 10.21
N SER A 86 6.34 1.39 10.39
CA SER A 86 6.83 1.93 11.66
C SER A 86 5.80 1.78 12.80
N GLU A 87 4.51 1.86 12.48
CA GLU A 87 3.42 1.80 13.46
C GLU A 87 3.30 0.43 14.13
N PHE A 88 3.70 -0.64 13.45
CA PHE A 88 3.64 -2.01 13.96
C PHE A 88 5.00 -2.70 14.04
N TYR A 89 6.10 -1.95 13.92
CA TYR A 89 7.45 -2.45 14.12
C TYR A 89 7.91 -2.27 15.58
N ARG A 90 8.19 -3.37 16.28
CA ARG A 90 8.62 -3.39 17.69
C ARG A 90 9.70 -4.46 17.88
N ASP A 91 10.76 -4.12 18.62
CA ASP A 91 11.83 -5.05 19.00
C ASP A 91 12.45 -5.84 17.82
N GLY A 92 12.64 -5.20 16.67
CA GLY A 92 13.23 -5.82 15.49
C GLY A 92 12.26 -6.64 14.63
N LYS A 93 10.95 -6.56 14.89
CA LYS A 93 9.92 -7.37 14.21
C LYS A 93 8.67 -6.56 13.88
N TYR A 94 7.98 -6.97 12.83
CA TYR A 94 6.68 -6.44 12.38
C TYR A 94 5.55 -7.30 12.97
N THR A 95 4.65 -6.71 13.75
CA THR A 95 3.56 -7.43 14.42
C THR A 95 2.21 -7.10 13.80
N LEU A 96 1.59 -8.07 13.12
CA LEU A 96 0.32 -7.88 12.42
C LEU A 96 -0.84 -8.35 13.29
N ALA A 97 -1.45 -7.44 14.06
CA ALA A 97 -2.55 -7.75 14.97
C ALA A 97 -3.80 -8.28 14.23
N GLY A 98 -4.11 -7.71 13.07
CA GLY A 98 -5.21 -8.12 12.20
C GLY A 98 -5.00 -9.46 11.51
N GLU A 99 -3.79 -10.03 11.57
CA GLU A 99 -3.45 -11.36 11.06
C GLU A 99 -3.27 -12.37 12.21
N GLY A 100 -3.98 -12.19 13.32
CA GLY A 100 -3.87 -13.08 14.49
C GLY A 100 -2.63 -12.84 15.35
N GLY A 101 -1.99 -11.68 15.23
CA GLY A 101 -0.83 -11.29 16.05
C GLY A 101 0.49 -11.93 15.61
N ILE A 102 0.61 -12.29 14.33
CA ILE A 102 1.84 -12.84 13.76
C ILE A 102 2.96 -11.80 13.87
N SER A 103 4.15 -12.24 14.29
CA SER A 103 5.34 -11.41 14.42
C SER A 103 6.42 -11.89 13.45
N LEU A 104 6.84 -11.01 12.54
CA LEU A 104 7.71 -11.31 11.40
C LEU A 104 9.02 -10.53 11.51
N SER A 105 10.13 -11.18 11.17
CA SER A 105 11.38 -10.47 10.84
C SER A 105 11.23 -9.64 9.55
N SER A 106 12.15 -8.72 9.29
CA SER A 106 12.16 -7.93 8.05
C SER A 106 12.19 -8.79 6.79
N GLN A 107 12.93 -9.91 6.80
CA GLN A 107 12.96 -10.85 5.69
C GLN A 107 11.62 -11.56 5.48
N GLU A 108 10.95 -11.99 6.55
CA GLU A 108 9.63 -12.63 6.47
C GLU A 108 8.56 -11.65 6.02
N PHE A 109 8.59 -10.40 6.50
CA PHE A 109 7.67 -9.36 6.05
C PHE A 109 7.91 -8.99 4.58
N THR A 110 9.18 -8.89 4.15
CA THR A 110 9.53 -8.73 2.72
C THR A 110 8.92 -9.85 1.87
N ASN A 111 9.04 -11.10 2.31
CA ASN A 111 8.51 -12.25 1.60
C ASN A 111 6.98 -12.24 1.53
N LEU A 112 6.31 -11.76 2.58
CA LEU A 112 4.86 -11.57 2.58
C LEU A 112 4.45 -10.54 1.53
N LEU A 113 5.06 -9.34 1.54
CA LEU A 113 4.78 -8.29 0.56
C LEU A 113 5.06 -8.75 -0.87
N ALA A 114 6.16 -9.47 -1.09
CA ALA A 114 6.50 -10.04 -2.39
C ALA A 114 5.46 -11.06 -2.85
N THR A 115 4.97 -11.92 -1.95
CA THR A 115 3.91 -12.88 -2.25
C THR A 115 2.62 -12.17 -2.67
N TRP A 116 2.26 -11.05 -2.04
CA TRP A 116 1.12 -10.26 -2.46
C TRP A 116 1.33 -9.61 -3.83
N CYS A 117 2.52 -9.08 -4.12
CA CYS A 117 2.84 -8.53 -5.44
C CYS A 117 2.83 -9.58 -6.56
N ASP A 118 3.16 -10.84 -6.27
CA ASP A 118 3.07 -11.93 -7.25
C ASP A 118 1.62 -12.38 -7.48
N LYS A 119 0.75 -12.29 -6.46
CA LYS A 119 -0.66 -12.70 -6.55
C LYS A 119 -1.59 -11.62 -7.09
N TYR A 120 -1.28 -10.36 -6.82
CA TYR A 120 -2.18 -9.22 -7.03
C TYR A 120 -1.48 -8.12 -7.83
N PRO A 121 -2.23 -7.28 -8.57
CA PRO A 121 -1.66 -6.21 -9.38
C PRO A 121 -1.17 -5.01 -8.54
N ILE A 122 -0.37 -5.27 -7.51
CA ILE A 122 0.24 -4.25 -6.65
C ILE A 122 1.50 -3.76 -7.37
N ILE A 123 1.50 -2.48 -7.71
CA ILE A 123 2.61 -1.85 -8.45
C ILE A 123 3.35 -0.80 -7.62
N SER A 124 2.84 -0.44 -6.45
CA SER A 124 3.45 0.51 -5.53
C SER A 124 3.25 0.08 -4.08
N ILE A 125 4.32 0.16 -3.28
CA ILE A 125 4.32 -0.02 -1.84
C ILE A 125 5.04 1.18 -1.22
N GLU A 126 4.33 1.88 -0.35
CA GLU A 126 4.83 2.93 0.51
C GLU A 126 5.11 2.38 1.91
N ASP A 127 6.23 2.82 2.50
CA ASP A 127 6.68 2.50 3.85
C ASP A 127 6.54 1.02 4.24
N GLY A 128 6.94 0.16 3.30
CA GLY A 128 6.92 -1.30 3.44
C GLY A 128 7.90 -1.85 4.47
N MET A 129 8.72 -1.01 5.08
CA MET A 129 9.59 -1.30 6.22
C MET A 129 9.61 -0.08 7.16
N ALA A 130 9.92 -0.29 8.43
CA ALA A 130 10.02 0.81 9.39
C ALA A 130 11.11 1.82 9.00
N GLU A 131 10.93 3.09 9.36
CA GLU A 131 11.83 4.21 9.00
C GLU A 131 13.30 3.98 9.40
N ASN A 132 13.53 3.21 10.46
CA ASN A 132 14.85 2.90 10.99
C ASN A 132 15.40 1.54 10.54
N ASP A 133 14.62 0.72 9.82
CA ASP A 133 15.02 -0.60 9.35
C ASP A 133 15.65 -0.53 7.94
N TRP A 134 16.81 0.13 7.85
CA TRP A 134 17.52 0.32 6.58
C TRP A 134 17.98 -0.99 5.92
N ASP A 135 18.31 -1.99 6.73
CA ASP A 135 18.68 -3.32 6.23
C ASP A 135 17.45 -4.04 5.66
N GLY A 136 16.29 -3.98 6.34
CA GLY A 136 15.02 -4.47 5.82
C GLY A 136 14.61 -3.76 4.54
N TRP A 137 14.75 -2.43 4.48
CA TRP A 137 14.52 -1.66 3.26
C TRP A 137 15.42 -2.10 2.10
N LYS A 138 16.68 -2.42 2.37
CA LYS A 138 17.60 -2.94 1.35
C LYS A 138 17.16 -4.30 0.85
N LEU A 139 16.73 -5.21 1.74
CA LEU A 139 16.15 -6.51 1.37
C LEU A 139 14.92 -6.33 0.47
N LEU A 140 13.99 -5.46 0.87
CA LEU A 140 12.80 -5.14 0.10
C LEU A 140 13.14 -4.60 -1.30
N THR A 141 14.12 -3.71 -1.36
CA THR A 141 14.58 -3.09 -2.61
C THR A 141 15.23 -4.11 -3.54
N ASP A 142 16.08 -4.99 -3.01
CA ASP A 142 16.74 -6.04 -3.79
C ASP A 142 15.74 -7.05 -4.35
N GLN A 143 14.69 -7.37 -3.60
CA GLN A 143 13.69 -8.34 -3.99
C GLN A 143 12.64 -7.78 -4.95
N LEU A 144 12.13 -6.56 -4.71
CA LEU A 144 10.97 -6.01 -5.44
C LEU A 144 11.27 -4.77 -6.28
N GLY A 145 12.36 -4.05 -6.02
CA GLY A 145 12.62 -2.72 -6.58
C GLY A 145 12.77 -2.64 -8.11
N LYS A 146 12.84 -3.79 -8.81
CA LYS A 146 12.83 -3.87 -10.28
C LYS A 146 11.44 -3.94 -10.90
N LYS A 147 10.41 -4.28 -10.12
CA LYS A 147 9.04 -4.55 -10.60
C LYS A 147 7.99 -3.68 -9.92
N VAL A 148 8.26 -3.26 -8.68
CA VAL A 148 7.33 -2.52 -7.82
C VAL A 148 7.97 -1.18 -7.46
N GLN A 149 7.17 -0.12 -7.48
CA GLN A 149 7.56 1.17 -6.93
C GLN A 149 7.62 1.06 -5.40
N LEU A 150 8.76 1.38 -4.81
CA LEU A 150 9.00 1.38 -3.37
C LEU A 150 9.18 2.82 -2.93
N VAL A 151 8.16 3.36 -2.26
CA VAL A 151 8.05 4.77 -1.88
C VAL A 151 8.48 4.89 -0.42
N GLY A 152 9.51 5.68 -0.14
CA GLY A 152 9.81 6.09 1.23
C GLY A 152 9.08 7.39 1.57
N ASP A 153 8.25 7.38 2.61
CA ASP A 153 7.67 8.56 3.23
C ASP A 153 8.39 8.89 4.54
N ASP A 154 8.10 8.18 5.64
CA ASP A 154 8.79 8.36 6.93
C ASP A 154 10.28 8.01 6.82
N LEU A 155 10.64 7.11 5.89
CA LEU A 155 12.03 6.80 5.58
C LEU A 155 12.83 8.04 5.14
N PHE A 156 12.23 8.94 4.35
CA PHE A 156 12.96 10.06 3.74
C PHE A 156 12.53 11.43 4.25
N VAL A 157 11.32 11.56 4.79
CA VAL A 157 10.72 12.79 5.33
C VAL A 157 10.94 14.03 4.46
N THR A 158 10.83 13.86 3.14
CA THR A 158 11.10 14.92 2.14
C THR A 158 12.50 15.59 2.30
N ASN A 159 13.45 14.91 2.95
CA ASN A 159 14.76 15.45 3.31
C ASN A 159 15.85 15.01 2.33
N THR A 160 16.40 15.98 1.61
CA THR A 160 17.44 15.73 0.57
C THR A 160 18.71 15.05 1.09
N LYS A 161 19.07 15.19 2.37
CA LYS A 161 20.24 14.51 2.94
C LYS A 161 19.98 13.03 3.13
N ILE A 162 18.82 12.68 3.67
CA ILE A 162 18.42 11.29 3.93
C ILE A 162 18.16 10.58 2.58
N LEU A 163 17.46 11.24 1.66
CA LEU A 163 17.26 10.71 0.29
C LEU A 163 18.59 10.42 -0.41
N ARG A 164 19.59 11.32 -0.28
CA ARG A 164 20.91 11.10 -0.86
C ARG A 164 21.58 9.84 -0.32
N GLU A 165 21.47 9.59 0.98
CA GLU A 165 21.98 8.37 1.61
C GLU A 165 21.23 7.12 1.10
N GLY A 166 19.90 7.20 0.99
CA GLY A 166 19.06 6.14 0.40
C GLY A 166 19.51 5.75 -1.00
N ILE A 167 19.71 6.74 -1.87
CA ILE A 167 20.20 6.54 -3.24
C ILE A 167 21.58 5.86 -3.24
N GLN A 168 22.51 6.31 -2.39
CA GLN A 168 23.86 5.73 -2.31
C GLN A 168 23.86 4.27 -1.85
N LYS A 169 22.92 3.91 -0.96
CA LYS A 169 22.77 2.55 -0.44
C LYS A 169 21.88 1.66 -1.31
N GLY A 170 21.23 2.21 -2.33
CA GLY A 170 20.28 1.47 -3.15
C GLY A 170 19.04 1.06 -2.37
N VAL A 171 18.50 1.98 -1.57
CA VAL A 171 17.30 1.81 -0.76
C VAL A 171 16.14 2.55 -1.39
N ALA A 172 15.00 1.86 -1.53
CA ALA A 172 13.80 2.30 -2.21
C ALA A 172 14.06 2.67 -3.69
N ASN A 173 13.03 3.12 -4.40
CA ASN A 173 13.17 3.65 -5.75
C ASN A 173 12.25 4.85 -6.05
N SER A 174 11.52 5.32 -5.03
CA SER A 174 10.64 6.49 -5.06
C SER A 174 10.61 7.17 -3.68
N ILE A 175 10.14 8.40 -3.65
CA ILE A 175 9.99 9.23 -2.44
C ILE A 175 8.61 9.88 -2.44
N LEU A 176 7.93 9.87 -1.29
CA LEU A 176 6.72 10.68 -1.11
C LEU A 176 7.12 12.11 -0.72
N ILE A 177 6.45 13.10 -1.32
CA ILE A 177 6.76 14.52 -1.12
C ILE A 177 5.66 15.18 -0.30
N LYS A 178 5.98 15.50 0.96
CA LYS A 178 5.14 16.26 1.88
C LYS A 178 5.89 17.54 2.29
N ILE A 179 5.49 18.67 1.71
CA ILE A 179 6.19 19.97 1.90
C ILE A 179 6.32 20.30 3.40
N ASN A 180 5.29 20.04 4.19
CA ASN A 180 5.28 20.30 5.63
C ASN A 180 6.29 19.46 6.45
N GLN A 181 6.88 18.39 5.90
CA GLN A 181 7.94 17.63 6.59
C GLN A 181 9.29 18.37 6.58
N ILE A 182 9.49 19.33 5.65
CA ILE A 182 10.77 20.03 5.49
C ILE A 182 10.67 21.57 5.64
N GLY A 183 9.46 22.09 5.84
CA GLY A 183 9.15 23.52 6.02
C GLY A 183 8.82 24.25 4.73
#